data_AF-A0A2N3EM38-F1
#
_entry.id   AF-A0A2N3EM38-F1
#
_cell.length_a   1.000
_cell.length_b   1.000
_cell.length_c   1.000
_cell.angle_alpha   90.00
_cell.angle_beta   90.00
_cell.angle_gamma   90.00
#
_symmetry.space_group_name_H-M   'P 1'
#
loop_
_entity.id
_entity.type
_entity.pdbx_description
1 polymer ?
#
loop_
_entity_poly.entity_id
_entity_poly.type
_entity_poly.pdbx_seq_one_letter_code
_entity_poly.pdbx_strand_id
1 'polypeptide(L)' 'ELYTAADALHEVAGALEAKFGESRAARIVWKPQNTIELDDEKAETVLKMLEALDDNDDVQQVYANFEMSDSVLEKMSA' A
#
# COMPACT_ATOMS: atom_id res chain seq x y z
N GLU A 1 -4.52 8.75 -6.87
CA GLU A 1 -4.39 8.84 -5.40
C GLU A 1 -3.74 10.18 -5.02
N LEU A 2 -4.03 10.70 -3.83
CA LEU A 2 -3.50 11.97 -3.33
C LEU A 2 -2.90 11.74 -1.94
N TYR A 3 -1.74 12.35 -1.68
CA TYR A 3 -1.04 12.26 -0.39
C TYR A 3 -0.95 13.63 0.26
N THR A 4 -1.08 13.64 1.58
CA THR A 4 -1.00 14.84 2.43
C THR A 4 -0.26 14.50 3.73
N ALA A 5 -0.01 15.51 4.57
CA ALA A 5 0.43 15.25 5.94
C ALA A 5 -0.70 14.55 6.72
N ALA A 6 -0.34 13.63 7.63
CA ALA A 6 -1.31 12.79 8.33
C ALA A 6 -2.31 13.60 9.19
N ASP A 7 -1.84 14.70 9.78
CA ASP A 7 -2.63 15.64 10.57
C ASP A 7 -3.58 16.51 9.71
N ALA A 8 -3.29 16.67 8.43
CA ALA A 8 -4.09 17.44 7.48
C ALA A 8 -5.14 16.60 6.73
N LEU A 9 -5.20 15.28 6.94
CA LEU A 9 -6.04 14.37 6.14
C LEU A 9 -7.51 14.81 6.05
N HIS A 10 -8.14 15.11 7.19
CA HIS A 10 -9.57 15.46 7.24
C HIS A 10 -9.87 16.81 6.59
N GLU A 11 -8.98 17.80 6.79
CA GLU A 11 -9.13 19.13 6.19
C GLU A 11 -9.07 19.03 4.66
N VAL A 12 -8.06 18.34 4.14
CA VAL A 12 -7.88 18.20 2.69
C VAL A 12 -8.99 17.35 2.08
N ALA A 13 -9.38 16.24 2.73
CA ALA A 13 -10.49 15.42 2.27
C ALA A 13 -11.78 16.23 2.17
N GLY A 14 -12.19 16.94 3.22
CA GLY A 14 -13.41 17.75 3.21
C GLY A 14 -13.41 18.85 2.16
N ALA A 15 -12.25 19.51 1.94
CA ALA A 15 -12.10 20.53 0.91
C ALA A 15 -12.24 19.96 -0.52
N LEU A 16 -11.78 18.72 -0.74
CA LEU A 16 -11.93 18.02 -2.01
C LEU A 16 -13.36 17.54 -2.20
N GLU A 17 -14.00 16.99 -1.16
CA GLU A 17 -15.37 16.48 -1.22
C GLU A 17 -16.38 17.58 -1.56
N ALA A 18 -16.20 18.79 -1.02
CA ALA A 18 -17.04 19.94 -1.36
C ALA A 18 -16.99 20.32 -2.85
N LYS A 19 -15.92 19.97 -3.57
CA LYS A 19 -15.72 20.31 -4.99
C LYS A 19 -15.99 19.15 -5.94
N PHE A 20 -15.66 17.93 -5.51
CA PHE A 20 -15.60 16.76 -6.37
C PHE A 20 -16.53 15.61 -5.92
N GLY A 21 -17.17 15.73 -4.76
CA GLY A 21 -17.96 14.66 -4.14
C GLY A 21 -17.11 13.73 -3.26
N GLU A 22 -17.79 12.81 -2.58
CA GLU A 22 -17.20 11.89 -1.59
C GLU A 22 -16.04 11.08 -2.17
N SER A 23 -14.94 10.96 -1.40
CA SER A 23 -13.82 10.13 -1.80
C SER A 23 -14.17 8.63 -1.66
N ARG A 24 -13.61 7.77 -2.53
CA ARG A 24 -13.77 6.31 -2.36
C ARG A 24 -13.19 5.82 -1.03
N ALA A 25 -12.11 6.44 -0.56
CA ALA A 25 -11.49 6.19 0.73
C ALA A 25 -10.57 7.35 1.11
N ALA A 26 -10.57 7.71 2.40
CA ALA A 26 -9.60 8.59 3.02
C ALA A 26 -9.04 7.90 4.28
N ARG A 27 -7.73 7.64 4.30
CA ARG A 27 -7.08 6.92 5.41
C ARG A 27 -5.63 7.37 5.59
N ILE A 28 -5.14 7.31 6.82
CA ILE A 28 -3.73 7.47 7.12
C ILE A 28 -3.01 6.20 6.67
N VAL A 29 -1.86 6.37 6.02
CA VAL A 29 -1.02 5.27 5.53
C VAL A 29 0.44 5.53 5.83
N TRP A 30 1.22 4.46 6.02
CA TRP A 30 2.67 4.55 6.06
C TRP A 30 3.22 4.51 4.64
N LYS A 31 3.80 5.62 4.19
CA LYS A 31 4.43 5.71 2.88
C LYS A 31 5.94 5.51 3.00
N PRO A 32 6.52 4.50 2.34
CA PRO A 32 7.97 4.31 2.33
C PRO A 32 8.67 5.48 1.66
N GLN A 33 9.85 5.86 2.18
CA GLN A 33 10.66 6.96 1.65
C GLN A 33 11.64 6.50 0.57
N ASN A 34 11.92 5.20 0.51
CA ASN A 34 12.77 4.55 -0.49
C ASN A 34 12.17 3.19 -0.86
N THR A 35 12.55 2.66 -2.01
CA THR A 35 12.21 1.31 -2.42
C THR A 35 13.43 0.39 -2.41
N ILE A 36 13.21 -0.91 -2.27
CA ILE A 36 14.23 -1.95 -2.36
C ILE A 36 13.78 -2.95 -3.43
N GLU A 37 14.60 -3.10 -4.47
CA GLU A 37 14.36 -4.10 -5.50
C GLU A 37 14.57 -5.50 -4.94
N LEU A 38 13.61 -6.40 -5.19
CA LEU A 38 13.71 -7.80 -4.80
C LEU A 38 14.07 -8.67 -6.01
N ASP A 39 14.96 -9.64 -5.77
CA ASP A 39 15.18 -10.76 -6.67
C ASP A 39 14.05 -11.80 -6.56
N ASP A 40 13.93 -12.69 -7.57
CA ASP A 40 12.87 -13.70 -7.67
C ASP A 40 12.75 -14.59 -6.41
N GLU A 41 13.86 -14.91 -5.75
CA GLU A 41 13.86 -15.80 -4.57
C GLU A 41 13.33 -15.08 -3.31
N LYS A 42 13.75 -13.84 -3.08
CA LYS A 42 13.25 -13.04 -1.95
C LYS A 42 11.82 -12.59 -2.18
N ALA A 43 11.44 -12.33 -3.43
CA ALA A 43 10.08 -12.00 -3.84
C ALA A 43 9.07 -13.05 -3.36
N GLU A 44 9.34 -14.33 -3.61
CA GLU A 44 8.47 -15.42 -3.18
C GLU A 44 8.32 -15.48 -1.65
N THR A 45 9.43 -15.32 -0.93
CA THR A 45 9.45 -15.37 0.53
C THR A 45 8.66 -14.20 1.13
N VAL A 46 8.84 -12.99 0.59
CA VAL A 46 8.15 -11.79 1.07
C VAL A 46 6.65 -11.89 0.79
N LEU A 47 6.24 -12.38 -0.39
CA LEU A 47 4.81 -12.51 -0.71
C LEU A 47 4.11 -13.51 0.21
N LYS A 48 4.72 -14.68 0.47
CA LYS A 48 4.21 -15.63 1.47
C LYS A 48 4.08 -15.02 2.87
N MET A 49 5.00 -14.14 3.24
CA MET A 49 4.93 -13.41 4.50
C MET A 49 3.76 -12.42 4.52
N LEU A 50 3.51 -11.69 3.42
CA LEU A 50 2.37 -10.78 3.31
C LEU A 50 1.04 -11.52 3.41
N GLU A 51 0.89 -12.64 2.71
CA GLU A 51 -0.30 -13.49 2.79
C GLU A 51 -0.57 -13.96 4.22
N ALA A 52 0.47 -14.44 4.91
CA ALA A 52 0.34 -14.88 6.30
C ALA A 52 -0.02 -13.74 7.27
N LEU A 53 0.37 -12.50 6.96
CA LEU A 53 -0.01 -11.33 7.73
C LEU A 53 -1.45 -10.89 7.42
N ASP A 54 -1.88 -10.95 6.17
CA ASP A 54 -3.25 -10.60 5.75
C ASP A 54 -4.30 -11.60 6.25
N ASP A 55 -3.92 -12.87 6.42
CA ASP A 55 -4.79 -13.92 7.00
C ASP A 55 -5.02 -13.76 8.51
N ASN A 56 -4.29 -12.85 9.17
CA ASN A 56 -4.41 -12.61 10.60
C ASN A 56 -5.48 -11.55 10.90
N ASP A 57 -6.49 -11.90 11.69
CA ASP A 57 -7.63 -11.04 12.02
C ASP A 57 -7.28 -9.82 12.89
N ASP A 58 -6.16 -9.86 13.61
CA ASP A 58 -5.63 -8.73 14.37
C ASP A 58 -4.84 -7.74 13.49
N VAL A 59 -4.43 -8.14 12.28
CA VAL A 59 -3.68 -7.28 11.36
C VAL A 59 -4.65 -6.40 10.57
N GLN A 60 -4.47 -5.09 10.69
CA GLN A 60 -5.33 -4.11 10.01
C GLN A 60 -4.77 -3.68 8.65
N GLN A 61 -3.45 -3.48 8.57
CA GLN A 61 -2.77 -2.94 7.39
C GLN A 61 -1.32 -3.41 7.36
N VAL A 62 -0.87 -3.91 6.20
CA VAL A 62 0.53 -4.25 5.95
C VAL A 62 1.12 -3.25 4.96
N TYR A 63 2.31 -2.74 5.28
CA TYR A 63 3.05 -1.80 4.44
C TYR A 63 4.43 -2.34 4.16
N ALA A 64 4.86 -2.25 2.90
CA ALA A 64 6.17 -2.70 2.48
C ALA A 64 6.78 -1.71 1.50
N ASN A 65 8.10 -1.75 1.39
CA ASN A 65 8.88 -0.87 0.53
C ASN A 65 9.61 -1.62 -0.59
N PHE A 66 9.16 -2.83 -0.93
CA PHE A 66 9.77 -3.57 -2.02
C PHE A 66 9.26 -3.10 -3.38
N GLU A 67 10.10 -3.27 -4.38
CA GLU A 67 9.78 -3.10 -5.79
C GLU A 67 10.08 -4.41 -6.51
N MET A 68 9.15 -4.85 -7.34
CA MET A 68 9.23 -6.11 -8.08
C MET A 68 9.15 -5.80 -9.56
N SER A 69 9.94 -6.50 -10.37
CA SER A 69 9.80 -6.38 -11.82
C SER A 69 8.46 -6.93 -12.29
N ASP A 70 7.92 -6.37 -13.37
CA ASP A 70 6.67 -6.85 -14.00
C ASP A 70 6.73 -8.36 -14.29
N SER A 71 7.92 -8.88 -14.63
CA SER A 71 8.12 -10.31 -14.92
C SER A 71 7.90 -11.21 -13.70
N VAL A 72 8.19 -10.73 -12.49
CA VAL A 72 7.97 -11.46 -11.24
C VAL A 72 6.49 -11.42 -10.89
N LEU A 73 5.84 -10.26 -11.06
CA LEU A 73 4.40 -10.10 -10.83
C LEU A 73 3.58 -11.02 -11.75
N GLU A 74 3.93 -11.13 -13.04
CA GLU A 74 3.24 -12.00 -13.99
C GLU A 74 3.39 -13.49 -13.65
N LYS A 75 4.59 -13.94 -13.25
CA LYS A 75 4.82 -15.34 -12.85
C LYS A 75 3.99 -15.76 -11.63
N MET A 76 3.67 -14.82 -10.76
CA MET A 76 3.00 -15.07 -9.49
C MET A 76 1.49 -14.80 -9.53
N SER A 77 0.99 -14.16 -10.61
CA SER A 77 -0.43 -13.98 -10.89
C SER A 77 -1.08 -15.16 -11.62
N ALA A 78 -0.26 -16.16 -12.00
CA ALA A 78 -0.66 -17.37 -12.73
C ALA A 78 -0.68 -18.59 -11.80
#